data_AF-Q3U5E2-F1
#
_entry.id   AF-Q3U5E2-F1
#
_cell.length_a   1.000
_cell.length_b   1.000
_cell.length_c   1.000
_cell.angle_alpha   90.00
_cell.angle_beta   90.00
_cell.angle_gamma   90.00
#
_symmetry.space_group_name_H-M   'P 1'
#
loop_
_entity.id
_entity.type
_entity.pdbx_description
1 polymer ?
#
loop_
_entity_poly.entity_id
_entity_poly.type
_entity_poly.pdbx_seq_one_letter_code
_entity_poly.pdbx_strand_id
1 'polypeptide(L)'
;MFSKKPHGDVKKSTQKVLDTKKDALTRLKHLRIVIENAESIDLKQFFDQHFSHIYYVFFENFVTIEASLKQKGHKSQREELDAILFIFEKILQLLPERIHQRWQFHSIGLILKKLLHTGNSLKIRREGVRLFLLWLQALQDNCSKEQLWMFSCLIPGFSAPQSEYGPRTLDNLINPPLSLQETQVTIEEVTPLVPPQSGDKGQEDLTSYFLEALLKYIVIQVKSLEWKNKENQERGFSFLFSHFKKFYLPYIFPNICKENSLYHPVLDIPQIRPKPHYVMIKKDAETNETIYCTKEPFIQARVIVIRWLVSFWLEPKPHSGPNIPGMEGEVLPKNIQRAAASLVSREESKNDTVDKVDKSAEPEQSHSNTSTLTEREPSSSSLCSIDEEHLTDIEIVRRVFSSKRSNVNFVTEIFRQAFLLPICEAAAMRKVVKVYQEWIQQEEKPLFMQEPEDTAITCSDIPCSETVADHDSAIEDG
;
A
#
# COMPACT_ATOMS: atom_id res chain seq x y z
N MET A 1 -15.74 1.70 -42.77
CA MET A 1 -15.58 3.08 -42.25
C MET A 1 -14.37 3.11 -41.34
N PHE A 2 -13.53 4.13 -41.49
CA PHE A 2 -12.17 4.24 -40.97
C PHE A 2 -12.06 4.10 -39.45
N SER A 3 -11.23 3.16 -38.99
CA SER A 3 -10.66 3.18 -37.64
C SER A 3 -9.80 4.45 -37.51
N LYS A 4 -10.28 5.43 -36.74
CA LYS A 4 -9.48 6.62 -36.41
C LYS A 4 -8.30 6.17 -35.55
N LYS A 5 -7.08 6.51 -35.99
CA LYS A 5 -5.87 6.33 -35.18
C LYS A 5 -6.01 7.12 -33.86
N PRO A 6 -5.79 6.49 -32.69
CA PRO A 6 -5.92 7.15 -31.36
C PRO A 6 -5.04 8.40 -31.22
N HIS A 7 -3.91 8.43 -31.93
CA HIS A 7 -2.94 9.53 -31.93
C HIS A 7 -3.50 10.90 -32.36
N GLY A 8 -4.53 10.92 -33.21
CA GLY A 8 -5.16 12.16 -33.68
C GLY A 8 -6.02 12.86 -32.62
N ASP A 9 -6.58 12.09 -31.68
CA ASP A 9 -7.43 12.59 -30.61
C ASP A 9 -6.60 13.06 -29.40
N VAL A 10 -5.41 12.48 -29.19
CA VAL A 10 -4.44 12.94 -28.19
C VAL A 10 -3.96 14.36 -28.51
N LYS A 11 -3.46 14.62 -29.73
CA LYS A 11 -2.92 15.95 -30.10
C LYS A 11 -3.95 17.07 -29.94
N LYS A 12 -5.20 16.82 -30.30
CA LYS A 12 -6.30 17.78 -30.11
C LYS A 12 -6.61 18.00 -28.63
N SER A 13 -6.58 16.94 -27.83
CA SER A 13 -6.81 17.04 -26.38
C SER A 13 -5.67 17.80 -25.71
N THR A 14 -4.42 17.55 -26.07
CA THR A 14 -3.24 18.30 -25.61
C THR A 14 -3.42 19.81 -25.82
N GLN A 15 -3.84 20.23 -27.02
CA GLN A 15 -4.11 21.64 -27.30
C GLN A 15 -5.20 22.22 -26.40
N LYS A 16 -6.28 21.46 -26.15
CA LYS A 16 -7.37 21.88 -25.27
C LYS A 16 -6.95 21.96 -23.80
N VAL A 17 -6.03 21.12 -23.34
CA VAL A 17 -5.45 21.20 -21.98
C VAL A 17 -4.69 22.52 -21.80
N LEU A 18 -4.00 22.98 -22.84
CA LEU A 18 -3.19 24.20 -22.81
C LEU A 18 -3.98 25.49 -23.13
N ASP A 19 -5.20 25.36 -23.68
CA ASP A 19 -6.06 26.50 -24.00
C ASP A 19 -6.64 27.15 -22.74
N THR A 20 -6.09 28.30 -22.35
CA THR A 20 -6.53 29.06 -21.17
C THR A 20 -7.91 29.68 -21.30
N LYS A 21 -8.51 29.67 -22.51
CA LYS A 21 -9.90 30.11 -22.73
C LYS A 21 -10.92 29.05 -22.32
N LYS A 22 -10.49 27.80 -22.10
CA LYS A 22 -11.35 26.71 -21.62
C LYS A 22 -11.42 26.73 -20.09
N ASP A 23 -12.58 26.39 -19.56
CA ASP A 23 -12.77 26.23 -18.12
C ASP A 23 -11.94 25.06 -17.57
N ALA A 24 -11.63 25.11 -16.27
CA ALA A 24 -10.75 24.16 -15.62
C ALA A 24 -11.25 22.71 -15.72
N LEU A 25 -12.57 22.48 -15.61
CA LEU A 25 -13.16 21.13 -15.65
C LEU A 25 -13.04 20.52 -17.05
N THR A 26 -13.30 21.30 -18.10
CA THR A 26 -13.09 20.86 -19.48
C THR A 26 -11.62 20.52 -19.73
N ARG A 27 -10.68 21.32 -19.20
CA ARG A 27 -9.24 21.05 -19.32
C ARG A 27 -8.84 19.78 -18.58
N LEU A 28 -9.41 19.53 -17.39
CA LEU A 28 -9.19 18.30 -16.61
C LEU A 28 -9.65 17.06 -17.38
N LYS A 29 -10.84 17.11 -18.00
CA LYS A 29 -11.38 16.01 -18.83
C LYS A 29 -10.46 15.70 -20.01
N HIS A 30 -9.95 16.72 -20.69
CA HIS A 30 -9.00 16.52 -21.79
C HIS A 30 -7.63 16.03 -21.30
N LEU A 31 -7.18 16.45 -20.12
CA LEU A 31 -5.94 15.95 -19.52
C LEU A 31 -6.04 14.45 -19.22
N ARG A 32 -7.19 14.00 -18.69
CA ARG A 32 -7.46 12.57 -18.50
C ARG A 32 -7.36 11.79 -19.81
N ILE A 33 -7.96 12.31 -20.88
CA ILE A 33 -7.87 11.69 -22.22
C ILE A 33 -6.41 11.60 -22.67
N VAL A 34 -5.59 12.65 -22.47
CA VAL A 34 -4.16 12.62 -22.81
C VAL A 34 -3.43 11.53 -22.01
N ILE A 35 -3.66 11.46 -20.70
CA ILE A 35 -3.02 10.45 -19.83
C ILE A 35 -3.38 9.03 -20.25
N GLU A 36 -4.65 8.77 -20.57
CA GLU A 36 -5.14 7.41 -20.89
C GLU A 36 -4.73 6.93 -22.29
N ASN A 37 -4.34 7.84 -23.21
CA ASN A 37 -4.15 7.50 -24.62
C ASN A 37 -2.76 7.86 -25.19
N ALA A 38 -1.93 8.63 -24.47
CA ALA A 38 -0.57 8.95 -24.89
C ALA A 38 0.40 7.82 -24.54
N GLU A 39 1.45 7.67 -25.36
CA GLU A 39 2.57 6.78 -25.03
C GLU A 39 3.34 7.31 -23.81
N SER A 40 3.90 6.42 -22.97
CA SER A 40 4.56 6.81 -21.70
C SER A 40 5.66 7.85 -21.90
N ILE A 41 6.49 7.73 -22.94
CA ILE A 41 7.57 8.67 -23.24
C ILE A 41 7.03 10.07 -23.58
N ASP A 42 6.04 10.13 -24.49
CA ASP A 42 5.41 11.38 -24.89
C ASP A 42 4.65 12.03 -23.72
N LEU A 43 4.00 11.21 -22.89
CA LEU A 43 3.27 11.65 -21.72
C LEU A 43 4.22 12.27 -20.68
N LYS A 44 5.33 11.60 -20.37
CA LYS A 44 6.37 12.13 -19.48
C LYS A 44 6.94 13.44 -20.01
N GLN A 45 7.23 13.51 -21.31
CA GLN A 45 7.72 14.74 -21.94
C GLN A 45 6.68 15.88 -21.85
N PHE A 46 5.40 15.59 -22.09
CA PHE A 46 4.31 16.56 -21.97
C PHE A 46 4.19 17.11 -20.55
N PHE A 47 4.25 16.25 -19.53
CA PHE A 47 4.24 16.65 -18.13
C PHE A 47 5.49 17.50 -17.79
N ASP A 48 6.68 17.08 -18.19
CA ASP A 48 7.94 17.80 -17.96
C ASP A 48 7.93 19.21 -18.58
N GLN A 49 7.27 19.39 -19.72
CA GLN A 49 7.18 20.68 -20.43
C GLN A 49 6.09 21.59 -19.86
N HIS A 50 4.97 21.03 -19.42
CA HIS A 50 3.77 21.79 -19.05
C HIS A 50 3.36 21.65 -17.57
N PHE A 51 4.28 21.20 -16.71
CA PHE A 51 4.05 20.92 -15.29
C PHE A 51 3.25 22.00 -14.54
N SER A 52 3.58 23.29 -14.71
CA SER A 52 2.86 24.39 -14.06
C SER A 52 1.41 24.52 -14.52
N HIS A 53 1.16 24.36 -15.83
CA HIS A 53 -0.20 24.45 -16.39
C HIS A 53 -1.05 23.27 -15.97
N ILE A 54 -0.47 22.07 -15.97
CA ILE A 54 -1.12 20.83 -15.52
C ILE A 54 -1.48 20.93 -14.04
N TYR A 55 -0.54 21.38 -13.21
CA TYR A 55 -0.77 21.56 -11.78
C TYR A 55 -1.87 22.59 -11.51
N TYR A 56 -1.88 23.71 -12.23
CA TYR A 56 -2.94 24.71 -12.12
C TYR A 56 -4.32 24.12 -12.47
N VAL A 57 -4.44 23.36 -13.56
CA VAL A 57 -5.71 22.68 -13.92
C VAL A 57 -6.17 21.77 -12.79
N PHE A 58 -5.27 20.95 -12.25
CA PHE A 58 -5.57 20.09 -11.10
C PHE A 58 -6.04 20.91 -9.89
N PHE A 59 -5.27 21.91 -9.50
CA PHE A 59 -5.48 22.69 -8.28
C PHE A 59 -6.82 23.43 -8.29
N GLU A 60 -7.16 24.11 -9.39
CA GLU A 60 -8.44 24.82 -9.53
C GLU A 60 -9.65 23.88 -9.40
N ASN A 61 -9.58 22.69 -10.01
CA ASN A 61 -10.63 21.69 -9.87
C ASN A 61 -10.70 21.14 -8.44
N PHE A 62 -9.55 20.93 -7.79
CA PHE A 62 -9.51 20.47 -6.40
C PHE A 62 -10.16 21.48 -5.44
N VAL A 63 -9.83 22.77 -5.56
CA VAL A 63 -10.45 23.84 -4.74
C VAL A 63 -11.97 23.91 -4.98
N THR A 64 -12.39 23.78 -6.24
CA THR A 64 -13.81 23.79 -6.61
C THR A 64 -14.57 22.61 -5.98
N ILE A 65 -14.04 21.39 -6.10
CA ILE A 65 -14.71 20.21 -5.54
C ILE A 65 -14.70 20.23 -4.02
N GLU A 66 -13.63 20.73 -3.38
CA GLU A 66 -13.56 20.89 -1.93
C GLU A 66 -14.69 21.81 -1.41
N ALA A 67 -14.83 22.99 -2.00
CA ALA A 67 -15.90 23.93 -1.63
C ALA A 67 -17.29 23.28 -1.80
N SER A 68 -17.47 22.52 -2.87
CA SER A 68 -18.71 21.80 -3.16
C SER A 68 -19.00 20.68 -2.16
N LEU A 69 -17.99 19.94 -1.72
CA LEU A 69 -18.15 18.84 -0.74
C LEU A 69 -18.52 19.35 0.66
N LYS A 70 -18.01 20.55 1.04
CA LYS A 70 -18.36 21.22 2.31
C LYS A 70 -19.86 21.55 2.42
N GLN A 71 -20.57 21.73 1.30
CA GLN A 71 -21.98 22.14 1.27
C GLN A 71 -23.00 20.99 1.21
N LYS A 72 -22.54 19.73 1.35
CA LYS A 72 -23.26 18.42 1.32
C LYS A 72 -22.88 17.57 0.10
N GLY A 73 -21.92 16.67 0.32
CA GLY A 73 -21.34 15.78 -0.69
C GLY A 73 -22.30 14.71 -1.23
N HIS A 74 -22.74 14.85 -2.49
CA HIS A 74 -23.50 13.83 -3.23
C HIS A 74 -22.58 12.83 -3.95
N LYS A 75 -23.16 11.70 -4.40
CA LYS A 75 -22.42 10.63 -5.08
C LYS A 75 -21.59 11.12 -6.28
N SER A 76 -22.14 12.01 -7.10
CA SER A 76 -21.45 12.59 -8.27
C SER A 76 -20.21 13.40 -7.90
N GLN A 77 -20.26 14.17 -6.81
CA GLN A 77 -19.10 14.95 -6.34
C GLN A 77 -17.97 14.05 -5.83
N ARG A 78 -18.31 12.87 -5.29
CA ARG A 78 -17.31 11.86 -4.90
C ARG A 78 -16.63 11.25 -6.11
N GLU A 79 -17.40 10.95 -7.16
CA GLU A 79 -16.85 10.46 -8.44
C GLU A 79 -15.96 11.52 -9.11
N GLU A 80 -16.34 12.79 -9.01
CA GLU A 80 -15.53 13.92 -9.48
C GLU A 80 -14.23 14.08 -8.66
N LEU A 81 -14.31 13.96 -7.33
CA LEU A 81 -13.12 13.93 -6.47
C LEU A 81 -12.19 12.78 -6.86
N ASP A 82 -12.71 11.56 -7.03
CA ASP A 82 -11.93 10.40 -7.47
C ASP A 82 -11.22 10.68 -8.81
N ALA A 83 -11.90 11.34 -9.77
CA ALA A 83 -11.30 11.74 -11.04
C ALA A 83 -10.20 12.82 -10.89
N ILE A 84 -10.36 13.77 -9.96
CA ILE A 84 -9.34 14.79 -9.66
C ILE A 84 -8.12 14.16 -8.98
N LEU A 85 -8.34 13.23 -8.04
CA LEU A 85 -7.26 12.50 -7.36
C LEU A 85 -6.48 11.60 -8.31
N PHE A 86 -7.13 11.04 -9.33
CA PHE A 86 -6.41 10.34 -10.42
C PHE A 86 -5.41 11.25 -11.14
N ILE A 87 -5.78 12.49 -11.44
CA ILE A 87 -4.85 13.46 -12.04
C ILE A 87 -3.74 13.82 -11.06
N PHE A 88 -4.06 14.00 -9.78
CA PHE A 88 -3.07 14.29 -8.75
C PHE A 88 -2.03 13.17 -8.63
N GLU A 89 -2.47 11.91 -8.62
CA GLU A 89 -1.57 10.75 -8.65
C GLU A 89 -0.64 10.83 -9.85
N LYS A 90 -1.15 11.11 -11.05
CA LYS A 90 -0.34 11.19 -12.26
C LYS A 90 0.67 12.34 -12.21
N ILE A 91 0.34 13.46 -11.58
CA ILE A 91 1.30 14.53 -11.28
C ILE A 91 2.43 14.01 -10.39
N LEU A 92 2.11 13.26 -9.33
CA LEU A 92 3.12 12.69 -8.43
C LEU A 92 4.00 11.65 -9.14
N GLN A 93 3.42 10.79 -9.97
CA GLN A 93 4.10 9.74 -10.72
C GLN A 93 5.00 10.28 -11.83
N LEU A 94 4.55 11.28 -12.57
CA LEU A 94 5.22 11.78 -13.77
C LEU A 94 6.14 12.97 -13.52
N LEU A 95 6.15 13.57 -12.31
CA LEU A 95 7.04 14.69 -11.98
C LEU A 95 7.93 14.46 -10.76
N PRO A 96 8.53 13.27 -10.57
CA PRO A 96 9.30 12.96 -9.37
C PRO A 96 10.53 13.85 -9.23
N GLU A 97 11.20 14.23 -10.33
CA GLU A 97 12.38 15.11 -10.28
C GLU A 97 12.04 16.51 -9.75
N ARG A 98 10.89 17.04 -10.14
CA ARG A 98 10.42 18.36 -9.66
C ARG A 98 10.04 18.30 -8.19
N ILE A 99 9.33 17.25 -7.80
CA ILE A 99 8.93 17.03 -6.40
C ILE A 99 10.16 16.88 -5.51
N HIS A 100 11.17 16.13 -5.97
CA HIS A 100 12.45 16.01 -5.28
C HIS A 100 13.12 17.38 -5.04
N GLN A 101 13.01 18.29 -6.02
CA GLN A 101 13.43 19.70 -5.90
C GLN A 101 12.45 20.59 -5.11
N ARG A 102 11.50 19.99 -4.39
CA ARG A 102 10.47 20.66 -3.57
C ARG A 102 9.54 21.59 -4.38
N TRP A 103 9.33 21.30 -5.66
CA TRP A 103 8.31 21.99 -6.46
C TRP A 103 6.91 21.75 -5.88
N GLN A 104 6.13 22.83 -5.75
CA GLN A 104 4.78 22.83 -5.15
C GLN A 104 4.70 22.20 -3.75
N PHE A 105 5.82 22.14 -3.01
CA PHE A 105 5.94 21.42 -1.73
C PHE A 105 4.83 21.75 -0.74
N HIS A 106 4.57 23.03 -0.51
CA HIS A 106 3.56 23.49 0.45
C HIS A 106 2.12 23.20 -0.03
N SER A 107 1.86 23.41 -1.32
CA SER A 107 0.51 23.20 -1.89
C SER A 107 0.16 21.72 -1.94
N ILE A 108 1.08 20.86 -2.41
CA ILE A 108 0.95 19.40 -2.36
C ILE A 108 0.79 18.93 -0.91
N GLY A 109 1.62 19.43 0.01
CA GLY A 109 1.54 19.12 1.43
C GLY A 109 0.17 19.46 2.04
N LEU A 110 -0.40 20.62 1.70
CA LEU A 110 -1.73 21.03 2.17
C LEU A 110 -2.84 20.10 1.66
N ILE A 111 -2.81 19.73 0.39
CA ILE A 111 -3.79 18.79 -0.19
C ILE A 111 -3.69 17.42 0.49
N LEU A 112 -2.48 16.94 0.75
CA LEU A 112 -2.26 15.69 1.47
C LEU A 112 -2.73 15.76 2.92
N LYS A 113 -2.55 16.89 3.61
CA LYS A 113 -3.14 17.12 4.95
C LYS A 113 -4.67 17.02 4.91
N LYS A 114 -5.33 17.63 3.90
CA LYS A 114 -6.79 17.52 3.71
C LYS A 114 -7.26 16.07 3.50
N LEU A 115 -6.49 15.26 2.76
CA LEU A 115 -6.79 13.84 2.54
C LEU A 115 -6.51 12.97 3.78
N LEU A 116 -5.45 13.27 4.53
CA LEU A 116 -5.03 12.52 5.73
C LEU A 116 -5.84 12.85 6.99
N HIS A 117 -6.66 13.90 6.96
CA HIS A 117 -7.48 14.35 8.08
C HIS A 117 -8.24 13.18 8.73
N THR A 118 -8.13 13.06 10.05
CA THR A 118 -8.63 11.92 10.84
C THR A 118 -10.15 11.76 10.76
N GLY A 119 -10.88 12.88 10.61
CA GLY A 119 -12.32 12.92 10.39
C GLY A 119 -12.81 12.52 8.99
N ASN A 120 -11.92 12.18 8.05
CA ASN A 120 -12.34 11.62 6.76
C ASN A 120 -12.83 10.17 6.90
N SER A 121 -13.66 9.73 5.97
CA SER A 121 -13.96 8.31 5.75
C SER A 121 -12.67 7.51 5.55
N LEU A 122 -12.68 6.23 5.97
CA LEU A 122 -11.51 5.36 5.87
C LEU A 122 -11.03 5.19 4.42
N LYS A 123 -11.95 5.21 3.43
CA LYS A 123 -11.61 5.19 2.00
C LYS A 123 -10.72 6.37 1.62
N ILE A 124 -11.15 7.59 1.93
CA ILE A 124 -10.39 8.81 1.62
C ILE A 124 -9.09 8.85 2.40
N ARG A 125 -9.11 8.50 3.69
CA ARG A 125 -7.92 8.54 4.52
C ARG A 125 -6.85 7.55 4.04
N ARG A 126 -7.24 6.33 3.63
CA ARG A 126 -6.33 5.36 3.00
C ARG A 126 -5.75 5.86 1.68
N GLU A 127 -6.57 6.49 0.86
CA GLU A 127 -6.09 7.08 -0.38
C GLU A 127 -5.12 8.24 -0.11
N GLY A 128 -5.37 9.04 0.92
CA GLY A 128 -4.44 10.03 1.45
C GLY A 128 -3.11 9.42 1.89
N VAL A 129 -3.13 8.30 2.63
CA VAL A 129 -1.91 7.56 3.03
C VAL A 129 -1.14 7.10 1.79
N ARG A 130 -1.83 6.54 0.78
CA ARG A 130 -1.21 6.12 -0.47
C ARG A 130 -0.54 7.31 -1.16
N LEU A 131 -1.27 8.36 -1.49
CA LEU A 131 -0.71 9.52 -2.19
C LEU A 131 0.38 10.23 -1.38
N PHE A 132 0.28 10.25 -0.06
CA PHE A 132 1.31 10.80 0.82
C PHE A 132 2.61 10.01 0.76
N LEU A 133 2.55 8.67 0.79
CA LEU A 133 3.74 7.82 0.66
C LEU A 133 4.40 8.00 -0.71
N LEU A 134 3.60 8.17 -1.78
CA LEU A 134 4.11 8.42 -3.12
C LEU A 134 4.88 9.75 -3.19
N TRP A 135 4.31 10.81 -2.60
CA TRP A 135 4.96 12.12 -2.48
C TRP A 135 6.22 12.05 -1.63
N LEU A 136 6.16 11.40 -0.47
CA LEU A 136 7.30 11.26 0.44
C LEU A 136 8.44 10.44 -0.20
N GLN A 137 8.11 9.42 -1.00
CA GLN A 137 9.07 8.65 -1.77
C GLN A 137 9.73 9.45 -2.90
N ALA A 138 9.02 10.40 -3.50
CA ALA A 138 9.59 11.33 -4.47
C ALA A 138 10.50 12.38 -3.79
N LEU A 139 10.12 12.86 -2.60
CA LEU A 139 10.93 13.79 -1.81
C LEU A 139 12.25 13.19 -1.33
N GLN A 140 12.22 11.96 -0.81
CA GLN A 140 13.37 11.31 -0.16
C GLN A 140 14.00 12.25 0.89
N ASP A 141 15.32 12.43 0.85
CA ASP A 141 16.07 13.26 1.80
C ASP A 141 15.76 14.77 1.70
N ASN A 142 14.98 15.21 0.71
CA ASN A 142 14.51 16.60 0.61
C ASN A 142 13.20 16.86 1.37
N CYS A 143 12.64 15.87 2.07
CA CYS A 143 11.52 16.09 2.97
C CYS A 143 11.96 16.86 4.23
N SER A 144 11.01 17.52 4.92
CA SER A 144 11.29 18.17 6.20
C SER A 144 10.86 17.26 7.36
N LYS A 145 11.32 17.61 8.57
CA LYS A 145 10.97 16.90 9.81
C LYS A 145 9.47 16.73 10.01
N GLU A 146 8.68 17.72 9.59
CA GLU A 146 7.22 17.67 9.63
C GLU A 146 6.64 16.50 8.85
N GLN A 147 7.12 16.22 7.63
CA GLN A 147 6.63 15.10 6.83
C GLN A 147 7.02 13.76 7.46
N LEU A 148 8.19 13.68 8.09
CA LEU A 148 8.59 12.48 8.83
C LEU A 148 7.74 12.27 10.09
N TRP A 149 7.35 13.35 10.78
CA TRP A 149 6.39 13.27 11.88
C TRP A 149 5.00 12.86 11.40
N MET A 150 4.52 13.40 10.29
CA MET A 150 3.27 12.95 9.68
C MET A 150 3.34 11.47 9.33
N PHE A 151 4.44 11.01 8.73
CA PHE A 151 4.69 9.60 8.42
C PHE A 151 4.59 8.71 9.65
N SER A 152 5.14 9.14 10.79
CA SER A 152 5.09 8.38 12.05
C SER A 152 3.70 8.31 12.71
N CYS A 153 2.76 9.14 12.25
CA CYS A 153 1.41 9.23 12.78
C CYS A 153 0.33 8.71 11.81
N LEU A 154 0.72 8.09 10.69
CA LEU A 154 -0.22 7.56 9.69
C LEU A 154 -1.02 6.37 10.22
N ILE A 155 -0.41 5.53 11.06
CA ILE A 155 -1.08 4.37 11.66
C ILE A 155 -1.58 4.74 13.06
N PRO A 156 -2.91 4.75 13.30
CA PRO A 156 -3.48 4.98 14.63
C PRO A 156 -3.01 3.90 15.63
N GLY A 157 -2.96 4.25 16.92
CA GLY A 157 -2.63 3.32 18.00
C GLY A 157 -1.15 3.31 18.41
N PHE A 158 -0.23 3.74 17.54
CA PHE A 158 1.17 3.97 17.93
C PHE A 158 1.35 5.31 18.66
N SER A 159 2.36 5.39 19.53
CA SER A 159 2.63 6.60 20.28
C SER A 159 3.17 7.72 19.39
N ALA A 160 2.60 8.91 19.53
CA ALA A 160 3.04 10.09 18.78
C ALA A 160 4.47 10.52 19.17
N PRO A 161 5.27 11.04 18.22
CA PRO A 161 6.57 11.62 18.52
C PRO A 161 6.48 12.75 19.55
N GLN A 162 7.46 12.81 20.45
CA GLN A 162 7.58 13.88 21.41
C GLN A 162 8.34 15.06 20.81
N SER A 163 7.92 16.28 21.15
CA SER A 163 8.63 17.52 20.86
C SER A 163 8.66 18.40 22.11
N GLU A 164 9.44 19.48 22.08
CA GLU A 164 9.49 20.48 23.17
C GLU A 164 8.12 21.05 23.52
N TYR A 165 7.19 21.07 22.55
CA TYR A 165 5.82 21.57 22.69
C TYR A 165 4.80 20.45 22.95
N GLY A 166 5.25 19.27 23.37
CA GLY A 166 4.40 18.10 23.63
C GLY A 166 4.25 17.15 22.43
N PRO A 167 3.30 16.21 22.49
CA PRO A 167 3.12 15.15 21.50
C PRO A 167 2.62 15.68 20.15
N ARG A 168 3.27 15.25 19.07
CA ARG A 168 2.95 15.61 17.68
C ARG A 168 1.99 14.60 17.05
N THR A 169 0.73 14.62 17.46
CA THR A 169 -0.33 13.81 16.83
C THR A 169 -0.58 14.24 15.39
N LEU A 170 -1.22 13.39 14.58
CA LEU A 170 -1.56 13.74 13.20
C LEU A 170 -2.47 14.97 13.14
N ASP A 171 -3.44 15.08 14.06
CA ASP A 171 -4.34 16.24 14.14
C ASP A 171 -3.57 17.54 14.40
N ASN A 172 -2.62 17.52 15.35
CA ASN A 172 -1.77 18.69 15.66
C ASN A 172 -0.81 19.06 14.52
N LEU A 173 -0.46 18.11 13.64
CA LEU A 173 0.39 18.37 12.47
C LEU A 173 -0.44 18.92 11.29
N ILE A 174 -1.69 18.48 11.18
CA ILE A 174 -2.63 18.96 10.17
C ILE A 174 -3.10 20.38 10.53
N ASN A 175 -3.55 20.57 11.76
CA ASN A 175 -4.01 21.84 12.32
C ASN A 175 -3.15 22.18 13.55
N PRO A 176 -2.01 22.87 13.36
CA PRO A 176 -1.15 23.27 14.48
C PRO A 176 -1.91 24.21 15.43
N PRO A 177 -1.76 24.04 16.76
CA PRO A 177 -2.43 24.90 17.72
C PRO A 177 -1.95 26.34 17.52
N LEU A 178 -2.89 27.24 17.19
CA LEU A 178 -2.62 28.65 16.97
C LEU A 178 -2.33 29.34 18.31
N SER A 179 -1.20 30.04 18.40
CA SER A 179 -1.01 31.06 19.45
C SER A 179 -1.72 32.33 18.99
N LEU A 180 -2.91 32.58 19.53
CA LEU A 180 -3.70 33.76 19.18
C LEU A 180 -3.03 35.02 19.74
N GLN A 181 -2.28 35.72 18.89
CA GLN A 181 -2.08 37.17 19.04
C GLN A 181 -2.99 37.86 18.04
N GLU A 182 -3.85 38.78 18.53
CA GLU A 182 -5.04 39.36 17.86
C GLU A 182 -4.80 40.11 16.52
N THR A 183 -3.59 40.09 15.96
CA THR A 183 -3.21 40.88 14.76
C THR A 183 -2.60 40.07 13.62
N GLN A 184 -2.61 38.72 13.66
CA GLN A 184 -2.03 37.90 12.59
C GLN A 184 -3.10 37.27 11.68
N VAL A 185 -2.79 37.19 10.38
CA VAL A 185 -3.54 36.39 9.40
C VAL A 185 -3.52 34.93 9.88
N THR A 186 -4.68 34.40 10.28
CA THR A 186 -4.81 33.01 10.72
C THR A 186 -4.85 32.08 9.50
N ILE A 187 -4.11 30.98 9.57
CA ILE A 187 -4.12 29.94 8.53
C ILE A 187 -5.51 29.30 8.52
N GLU A 188 -6.11 29.09 7.33
CA GLU A 188 -7.39 28.39 7.20
C GLU A 188 -7.25 26.97 7.77
N GLU A 189 -8.15 26.61 8.69
CA GLU A 189 -8.18 25.29 9.31
C GLU A 189 -8.50 24.22 8.26
N VAL A 190 -7.73 23.13 8.28
CA VAL A 190 -7.98 21.97 7.42
C VAL A 190 -9.14 21.17 8.00
N THR A 191 -10.24 21.07 7.24
CA THR A 191 -11.43 20.29 7.60
C THR A 191 -11.49 18.98 6.81
N PRO A 192 -12.22 17.95 7.27
CA PRO A 192 -12.46 16.74 6.48
C PRO A 192 -13.10 17.03 5.12
N LEU A 193 -12.64 16.36 4.06
CA LEU A 193 -13.20 16.44 2.71
C LEU A 193 -14.50 15.62 2.60
N VAL A 194 -14.46 14.38 3.08
CA VAL A 194 -15.61 13.46 3.00
C VAL A 194 -15.71 12.67 4.31
N PRO A 195 -16.56 13.12 5.25
CA PRO A 195 -16.81 12.39 6.49
C PRO A 195 -17.43 11.00 6.27
N PRO A 196 -17.30 10.07 7.25
CA PRO A 196 -18.00 8.79 7.24
C PRO A 196 -19.53 8.96 7.13
N GLN A 197 -20.21 8.06 6.42
CA GLN A 197 -21.67 8.07 6.30
C GLN A 197 -22.34 7.04 7.22
N SER A 198 -23.60 7.29 7.60
CA SER A 198 -24.44 6.35 8.35
C SER A 198 -24.71 5.10 7.50
N GLY A 199 -23.90 4.05 7.70
CA GLY A 199 -23.93 2.82 6.92
C GLY A 199 -22.55 2.29 6.53
N ASP A 200 -21.49 3.12 6.65
CA ASP A 200 -20.11 2.65 6.48
C ASP A 200 -19.78 1.63 7.58
N LYS A 201 -19.37 0.42 7.17
CA LYS A 201 -18.89 -0.59 8.12
C LYS A 201 -17.62 -0.06 8.79
N GLY A 202 -17.66 0.04 10.11
CA GLY A 202 -16.48 0.38 10.90
C GLY A 202 -15.37 -0.67 10.74
N GLN A 203 -14.14 -0.28 11.07
CA GLN A 203 -13.02 -1.20 11.22
C GLN A 203 -12.70 -1.29 12.72
N GLU A 204 -12.75 -2.51 13.27
CA GLU A 204 -12.53 -2.73 14.70
C GLU A 204 -11.07 -2.51 15.10
N ASP A 205 -10.12 -2.96 14.26
CA ASP A 205 -8.69 -2.77 14.46
C ASP A 205 -8.10 -1.82 13.40
N LEU A 206 -8.19 -0.52 13.68
CA LEU A 206 -7.62 0.52 12.84
C LEU A 206 -6.09 0.42 12.73
N THR A 207 -5.41 -0.11 13.75
CA THR A 207 -3.94 -0.23 13.75
C THR A 207 -3.53 -1.21 12.67
N SER A 208 -4.10 -2.42 12.69
CA SER A 208 -3.84 -3.46 11.70
C SER A 208 -4.26 -3.01 10.30
N TYR A 209 -5.44 -2.39 10.18
CA TYR A 209 -5.96 -1.89 8.91
C TYR A 209 -5.03 -0.88 8.21
N PHE A 210 -4.51 0.10 8.94
CA PHE A 210 -3.58 1.09 8.38
C PHE A 210 -2.16 0.55 8.25
N LEU A 211 -1.72 -0.39 9.09
CA LEU A 211 -0.41 -1.04 8.96
C LEU A 211 -0.31 -1.87 7.68
N GLU A 212 -1.32 -2.70 7.38
CA GLU A 212 -1.38 -3.45 6.13
C GLU A 212 -1.37 -2.52 4.92
N ALA A 213 -2.14 -1.43 4.99
CA ALA A 213 -2.16 -0.43 3.93
C ALA A 213 -0.78 0.22 3.74
N LEU A 214 -0.13 0.66 4.82
CA LEU A 214 1.20 1.28 4.76
C LEU A 214 2.23 0.31 4.15
N LEU A 215 2.31 -0.93 4.64
CA LEU A 215 3.26 -1.93 4.14
C LEU A 215 3.00 -2.29 2.67
N LYS A 216 1.73 -2.39 2.26
CA LYS A 216 1.36 -2.57 0.85
C LYS A 216 1.84 -1.38 0.01
N TYR A 217 1.55 -0.16 0.45
CA TYR A 217 1.83 1.07 -0.31
C TYR A 217 3.33 1.39 -0.42
N ILE A 218 4.13 1.11 0.62
CA ILE A 218 5.60 1.24 0.54
C ILE A 218 6.19 0.38 -0.59
N VAL A 219 5.56 -0.75 -0.94
CA VAL A 219 6.01 -1.67 -2.00
C VAL A 219 5.47 -1.26 -3.37
N ILE A 220 4.15 -1.14 -3.51
CA ILE A 220 3.56 -0.92 -4.84
C ILE A 220 3.92 0.44 -5.45
N GLN A 221 4.42 1.38 -4.63
CA GLN A 221 4.79 2.71 -5.12
C GLN A 221 6.19 2.77 -5.71
N VAL A 222 7.03 1.78 -5.44
CA VAL A 222 8.45 1.74 -5.84
C VAL A 222 8.64 2.00 -7.32
N LYS A 223 7.84 1.36 -8.17
CA LYS A 223 7.90 1.57 -9.62
C LYS A 223 6.94 2.61 -10.16
N SER A 224 5.98 3.05 -9.35
CA SER A 224 4.96 3.98 -9.80
C SER A 224 5.51 5.38 -10.12
N LEU A 225 6.66 5.76 -9.55
CA LEU A 225 7.36 6.99 -9.89
C LEU A 225 8.21 6.81 -11.16
N GLU A 226 7.93 7.59 -12.20
CA GLU A 226 8.66 7.60 -13.46
C GLU A 226 9.94 8.44 -13.37
N TRP A 227 10.95 7.90 -12.67
CA TRP A 227 12.26 8.52 -12.57
C TRP A 227 13.07 8.37 -13.85
N LYS A 228 13.82 9.42 -14.21
CA LYS A 228 14.89 9.34 -15.22
C LYS A 228 16.02 8.39 -14.81
N ASN A 229 16.40 8.40 -13.54
CA ASN A 229 17.38 7.46 -12.98
C ASN A 229 16.66 6.33 -12.22
N LYS A 230 16.78 5.09 -12.71
CA LYS A 230 16.14 3.91 -12.10
C LYS A 230 16.64 3.60 -10.69
N GLU A 231 17.87 3.98 -10.31
CA GLU A 231 18.37 3.79 -8.95
C GLU A 231 17.52 4.50 -7.89
N ASN A 232 16.82 5.58 -8.27
CA ASN A 232 15.96 6.32 -7.35
C ASN A 232 14.75 5.49 -6.89
N GLN A 233 14.37 4.43 -7.62
CA GLN A 233 13.31 3.52 -7.20
C GLN A 233 13.74 2.72 -5.95
N GLU A 234 14.91 2.08 -6.00
CA GLU A 234 15.47 1.32 -4.87
C GLU A 234 15.79 2.23 -3.67
N ARG A 235 16.31 3.44 -3.93
CA ARG A 235 16.54 4.46 -2.89
C ARG A 235 15.24 4.88 -2.23
N GLY A 236 14.17 5.11 -3.01
CA GLY A 236 12.86 5.47 -2.49
C GLY A 236 12.26 4.41 -1.57
N PHE A 237 12.33 3.13 -1.96
CA PHE A 237 11.92 2.02 -1.08
C PHE A 237 12.75 2.01 0.20
N SER A 238 14.07 2.04 0.08
CA SER A 238 15.01 1.99 1.20
C SER A 238 14.77 3.15 2.18
N PHE A 239 14.47 4.34 1.65
CA PHE A 239 14.12 5.53 2.42
C PHE A 239 12.85 5.31 3.26
N LEU A 240 11.73 4.93 2.64
CA LEU A 240 10.47 4.69 3.36
C LEU A 240 10.61 3.54 4.37
N PHE A 241 11.27 2.46 3.96
CA PHE A 241 11.47 1.29 4.81
C PHE A 241 12.37 1.59 6.01
N SER A 242 13.40 2.42 5.86
CA SER A 242 14.23 2.87 6.99
C SER A 242 13.43 3.66 8.01
N HIS A 243 12.51 4.52 7.56
CA HIS A 243 11.62 5.28 8.44
C HIS A 243 10.55 4.40 9.08
N PHE A 244 10.04 3.39 8.36
CA PHE A 244 9.18 2.36 8.95
C PHE A 244 9.90 1.64 10.11
N LYS A 245 11.15 1.20 9.89
CA LYS A 245 11.99 0.59 10.92
C LYS A 245 12.23 1.53 12.10
N LYS A 246 12.38 2.82 11.85
CA LYS A 246 12.63 3.83 12.90
C LYS A 246 11.39 4.10 13.76
N PHE A 247 10.24 4.29 13.13
CA PHE A 247 9.05 4.83 13.82
C PHE A 247 8.06 3.78 14.29
N TYR A 248 7.95 2.64 13.61
CA TYR A 248 6.93 1.63 13.92
C TYR A 248 7.52 0.37 14.55
N LEU A 249 8.66 -0.10 14.04
CA LEU A 249 9.26 -1.36 14.46
C LEU A 249 9.56 -1.47 15.97
N PRO A 250 10.03 -0.42 16.69
CA PRO A 250 10.28 -0.52 18.13
C PRO A 250 9.03 -0.83 18.95
N TYR A 251 7.85 -0.42 18.46
CA TYR A 251 6.57 -0.73 19.11
C TYR A 251 6.05 -2.12 18.72
N ILE A 252 6.25 -2.51 17.46
CA ILE A 252 5.80 -3.83 16.96
C ILE A 252 6.65 -4.94 17.57
N PHE A 253 7.98 -4.79 17.57
CA PHE A 253 8.96 -5.74 18.10
C PHE A 253 9.86 -5.07 19.15
N PRO A 254 9.37 -4.85 20.39
CA PRO A 254 10.15 -4.18 21.43
C PRO A 254 11.42 -4.95 21.83
N ASN A 255 11.40 -6.28 21.68
CA ASN A 255 12.51 -7.18 22.02
C ASN A 255 13.29 -7.63 20.78
N ILE A 256 13.37 -6.79 19.74
CA ILE A 256 14.17 -7.08 18.56
C ILE A 256 15.66 -7.02 18.91
N CYS A 257 16.39 -8.09 18.65
CA CYS A 257 17.83 -8.15 18.90
C CYS A 257 18.56 -7.47 17.75
N LYS A 258 19.38 -6.44 18.03
CA LYS A 258 20.13 -5.72 17.00
C LYS A 258 21.48 -6.37 16.72
N GLU A 259 21.95 -7.17 17.68
CA GLU A 259 23.23 -7.86 17.71
C GLU A 259 23.16 -9.20 16.96
N ASN A 260 21.95 -9.76 16.79
CA ASN A 260 21.75 -11.00 16.05
C ASN A 260 22.25 -10.85 14.61
N SER A 261 23.24 -11.66 14.27
CA SER A 261 23.76 -11.72 12.91
C SER A 261 23.80 -13.14 12.39
N LEU A 262 23.34 -13.32 11.14
CA LEU A 262 23.55 -14.56 10.40
C LEU A 262 25.05 -14.88 10.23
N TYR A 263 25.88 -13.85 10.13
CA TYR A 263 27.32 -13.95 9.87
C TYR A 263 28.17 -14.04 11.14
N HIS A 264 27.60 -13.72 12.29
CA HIS A 264 28.20 -13.85 13.63
C HIS A 264 27.09 -14.31 14.60
N PRO A 265 26.72 -15.60 14.56
CA PRO A 265 25.63 -16.11 15.36
C PRO A 265 26.01 -16.13 16.84
N VAL A 266 25.08 -15.70 17.70
CA VAL A 266 25.21 -15.88 19.16
C VAL A 266 24.96 -17.36 19.45
N LEU A 267 26.01 -18.05 19.93
CA LEU A 267 25.96 -19.48 20.25
C LEU A 267 25.57 -19.76 21.71
N ASP A 268 25.30 -18.72 22.49
CA ASP A 268 24.84 -18.85 23.87
C ASP A 268 23.47 -19.52 23.96
N ILE A 269 23.25 -20.26 25.04
CA ILE A 269 21.98 -20.95 25.29
C ILE A 269 20.89 -19.90 25.54
N PRO A 270 19.77 -19.93 24.79
CA PRO A 270 18.66 -19.00 25.01
C PRO A 270 18.06 -19.15 26.41
N GLN A 271 17.71 -18.02 27.03
CA GLN A 271 17.04 -18.02 28.32
C GLN A 271 15.61 -18.59 28.23
N ILE A 272 15.14 -19.17 29.34
CA ILE A 272 13.77 -19.68 29.45
C ILE A 272 12.79 -18.52 29.28
N ARG A 273 11.88 -18.65 28.32
CA ARG A 273 10.84 -17.65 28.06
C ARG A 273 9.76 -17.69 29.14
N PRO A 274 9.23 -16.54 29.57
CA PRO A 274 8.02 -16.49 30.37
C PRO A 274 6.86 -17.20 29.67
N LYS A 275 6.02 -17.91 30.44
CA LYS A 275 4.84 -18.56 29.88
C LYS A 275 3.84 -17.48 29.41
N PRO A 276 3.42 -17.49 28.12
CA PRO A 276 2.43 -16.54 27.64
C PRO A 276 1.09 -16.73 28.36
N HIS A 277 0.45 -15.62 28.71
CA HIS A 277 -0.84 -15.63 29.41
C HIS A 277 -1.99 -15.66 28.39
N TYR A 278 -2.58 -16.84 28.20
CA TYR A 278 -3.69 -17.04 27.28
C TYR A 278 -5.05 -16.69 27.90
N VAL A 279 -5.88 -16.00 27.12
CA VAL A 279 -7.26 -15.65 27.47
C VAL A 279 -8.18 -16.17 26.38
N MET A 280 -9.25 -16.85 26.77
CA MET A 280 -10.29 -17.29 25.85
C MET A 280 -11.11 -16.07 25.38
N ILE A 281 -11.19 -15.84 24.07
CA ILE A 281 -12.00 -14.76 23.49
C ILE A 281 -13.39 -15.28 23.12
N LYS A 282 -13.44 -16.31 22.28
CA LYS A 282 -14.67 -16.81 21.67
C LYS A 282 -14.57 -18.30 21.38
N LYS A 283 -15.71 -18.97 21.26
CA LYS A 283 -15.79 -20.29 20.64
C LYS A 283 -16.26 -20.12 19.22
N ASP A 284 -15.55 -20.72 18.29
CA ASP A 284 -15.97 -20.78 16.90
C ASP A 284 -17.29 -21.56 16.80
N ALA A 285 -18.29 -20.98 16.14
CA ALA A 285 -19.62 -21.57 16.08
C ALA A 285 -19.70 -22.77 15.12
N GLU A 286 -18.78 -22.87 14.16
CA GLU A 286 -18.75 -23.93 13.15
C GLU A 286 -17.85 -25.09 13.57
N THR A 287 -16.67 -24.80 14.11
CA THR A 287 -15.70 -25.83 14.51
C THR A 287 -15.77 -26.22 15.98
N ASN A 288 -16.53 -25.47 16.80
CA ASN A 288 -16.56 -25.59 18.27
C ASN A 288 -15.17 -25.42 18.93
N GLU A 289 -14.19 -24.90 18.18
CA GLU A 289 -12.85 -24.64 18.67
C GLU A 289 -12.81 -23.39 19.53
N THR A 290 -12.07 -23.46 20.63
CA THR A 290 -11.91 -22.31 21.52
C THR A 290 -10.76 -21.44 21.00
N ILE A 291 -11.05 -20.18 20.71
CA ILE A 291 -10.08 -19.21 20.21
C ILE A 291 -9.47 -18.47 21.41
N TYR A 292 -8.16 -18.63 21.55
CA TYR A 292 -7.35 -17.99 22.58
C TYR A 292 -6.55 -16.82 22.00
N CYS A 293 -6.31 -15.80 22.81
CA CYS A 293 -5.34 -14.74 22.53
C CYS A 293 -4.40 -14.53 23.72
N THR A 294 -3.39 -13.68 23.53
CA THR A 294 -2.60 -13.14 24.63
C THR A 294 -2.90 -11.66 24.83
N LYS A 295 -2.65 -11.13 26.04
CA LYS A 295 -2.80 -9.70 26.34
C LYS A 295 -1.60 -8.85 25.87
N GLU A 296 -0.71 -9.41 25.06
CA GLU A 296 0.44 -8.67 24.56
C GLU A 296 0.01 -7.60 23.54
N PRO A 297 0.52 -6.36 23.66
CA PRO A 297 0.18 -5.31 22.72
C PRO A 297 0.78 -5.62 21.34
N PHE A 298 0.09 -5.18 20.28
CA PHE A 298 0.56 -5.24 18.90
C PHE A 298 0.85 -6.66 18.34
N ILE A 299 0.28 -7.73 18.92
CA ILE A 299 0.45 -9.09 18.39
C ILE A 299 0.02 -9.18 16.91
N GLN A 300 -1.13 -8.61 16.56
CA GLN A 300 -1.57 -8.63 15.15
C GLN A 300 -0.64 -7.82 14.24
N ALA A 301 -0.09 -6.70 14.71
CA ALA A 301 0.91 -5.95 13.96
C ALA A 301 2.18 -6.77 13.71
N ARG A 302 2.64 -7.58 14.68
CA ARG A 302 3.77 -8.52 14.49
C ARG A 302 3.45 -9.53 13.39
N VAL A 303 2.27 -10.16 13.48
CA VAL A 303 1.79 -11.15 12.49
C VAL A 303 1.74 -10.53 11.09
N ILE A 304 1.22 -9.31 10.95
CA ILE A 304 1.15 -8.57 9.69
C ILE A 304 2.56 -8.35 9.11
N VAL A 305 3.50 -7.82 9.90
CA VAL A 305 4.88 -7.58 9.42
C VAL A 305 5.57 -8.88 9.01
N ILE A 306 5.41 -9.94 9.80
CA ILE A 306 5.98 -11.27 9.48
C ILE A 306 5.38 -11.80 8.17
N ARG A 307 4.04 -11.78 8.03
CA ARG A 307 3.37 -12.25 6.81
C ARG A 307 3.75 -11.43 5.58
N TRP A 308 3.82 -10.12 5.73
CA TRP A 308 4.27 -9.20 4.68
C TRP A 308 5.69 -9.57 4.25
N LEU A 309 6.61 -9.76 5.20
CA LEU A 309 7.99 -10.11 4.87
C LEU A 309 8.10 -11.50 4.20
N VAL A 310 7.33 -12.48 4.68
CA VAL A 310 7.25 -13.82 4.09
C VAL A 310 6.75 -13.77 2.64
N SER A 311 5.84 -12.85 2.32
CA SER A 311 5.27 -12.75 0.96
C SER A 311 6.29 -12.46 -0.14
N PHE A 312 7.44 -11.88 0.23
CA PHE A 312 8.52 -11.70 -0.73
C PHE A 312 9.28 -12.98 -1.00
N TRP A 313 9.23 -14.01 -0.16
CA TRP A 313 10.10 -15.19 -0.33
C TRP A 313 9.34 -16.43 -0.76
N LEU A 314 8.01 -16.42 -0.64
CA LEU A 314 7.15 -17.47 -1.16
C LEU A 314 6.50 -16.98 -2.44
N GLU A 315 6.74 -17.66 -3.55
CA GLU A 315 5.99 -17.38 -4.78
C GLU A 315 4.49 -17.66 -4.56
N PRO A 316 3.59 -16.82 -5.08
CA PRO A 316 2.20 -17.19 -5.19
C PRO A 316 2.14 -18.36 -6.16
N LYS A 317 1.90 -19.58 -5.64
CA LYS A 317 1.65 -20.73 -6.50
C LYS A 317 0.53 -20.35 -7.49
N PRO A 318 0.71 -20.50 -8.81
CA PRO A 318 -0.44 -20.50 -9.70
C PRO A 318 -1.40 -21.55 -9.15
N HIS A 319 -2.68 -21.21 -9.04
CA HIS A 319 -3.69 -22.19 -8.63
C HIS A 319 -3.64 -23.35 -9.63
N SER A 320 -2.90 -24.41 -9.32
CA SER A 320 -3.15 -25.72 -9.88
C SER A 320 -4.63 -25.98 -9.57
N GLY A 321 -5.45 -26.09 -10.61
CA GLY A 321 -6.88 -26.41 -10.51
C GLY A 321 -7.10 -27.60 -9.57
N PRO A 322 -8.32 -27.79 -9.05
CA PRO A 322 -8.57 -28.71 -7.95
C PRO A 322 -8.03 -30.11 -8.28
N ASN A 323 -6.88 -30.45 -7.69
CA ASN A 323 -6.38 -31.81 -7.68
C ASN A 323 -7.30 -32.57 -6.72
N ILE A 324 -8.28 -33.26 -7.28
CA ILE A 324 -9.11 -34.22 -6.56
C ILE A 324 -8.20 -35.41 -6.20
N PRO A 325 -7.91 -35.67 -4.92
CA PRO A 325 -7.13 -36.82 -4.52
C PRO A 325 -8.02 -38.07 -4.59
N GLY A 326 -7.61 -39.07 -5.37
CA GLY A 326 -8.25 -40.39 -5.40
C GLY A 326 -8.97 -40.69 -6.72
N MET A 327 -8.19 -41.14 -7.71
CA MET A 327 -8.75 -41.86 -8.86
C MET A 327 -7.88 -43.08 -9.15
N GLU A 328 -7.77 -43.94 -8.15
CA GLU A 328 -7.65 -45.38 -8.38
C GLU A 328 -8.89 -46.05 -7.80
N GLY A 329 -9.46 -46.97 -8.57
CA GLY A 329 -10.88 -47.23 -8.62
C GLY A 329 -11.55 -47.65 -7.30
N GLU A 330 -12.78 -47.20 -7.11
CA GLU A 330 -13.88 -48.05 -6.66
C GLU A 330 -15.24 -47.36 -6.88
N VAL A 331 -16.25 -48.22 -7.00
CA VAL A 331 -17.61 -48.03 -7.52
C VAL A 331 -18.38 -46.81 -6.96
N LEU A 332 -18.85 -45.92 -7.85
CA LEU A 332 -19.71 -44.78 -7.53
C LEU A 332 -21.16 -45.21 -7.19
N PRO A 333 -21.79 -44.71 -6.10
CA PRO A 333 -23.19 -45.03 -5.77
C PRO A 333 -24.21 -44.44 -6.78
N LYS A 334 -25.25 -45.22 -7.08
CA LYS A 334 -26.29 -45.02 -8.13
C LYS A 334 -27.17 -43.75 -8.03
N ASN A 335 -26.83 -42.80 -7.18
CA ASN A 335 -27.62 -41.57 -6.98
C ASN A 335 -27.10 -40.39 -7.82
N ILE A 336 -25.84 -40.44 -8.28
CA ILE A 336 -25.19 -39.37 -9.06
C ILE A 336 -25.33 -39.58 -10.58
N GLN A 337 -25.59 -40.81 -11.04
CA GLN A 337 -25.83 -41.09 -12.47
C GLN A 337 -27.14 -40.50 -13.03
N ARG A 338 -28.07 -40.08 -12.18
CA ARG A 338 -29.36 -39.53 -12.63
C ARG A 338 -29.35 -38.01 -12.85
N ALA A 339 -28.36 -37.28 -12.30
CA ALA A 339 -28.21 -35.84 -12.47
C ALA A 339 -27.37 -35.46 -13.71
N ALA A 340 -26.44 -36.32 -14.13
CA ALA A 340 -25.63 -36.11 -15.33
C ALA A 340 -26.38 -36.40 -16.64
N ALA A 341 -27.46 -37.20 -16.59
CA ALA A 341 -28.27 -37.56 -17.77
C ALA A 341 -29.33 -36.52 -18.15
N SER A 342 -29.63 -35.51 -17.30
CA SER A 342 -30.62 -34.47 -17.64
C SER A 342 -30.03 -33.22 -18.29
N LEU A 343 -28.70 -33.13 -18.45
CA LEU A 343 -28.02 -32.00 -19.05
C LEU A 343 -27.67 -32.20 -20.54
N VAL A 344 -27.95 -33.38 -21.11
CA VAL A 344 -27.59 -33.73 -22.51
C VAL A 344 -28.83 -33.84 -23.42
N SER A 345 -29.93 -33.16 -23.08
CA SER A 345 -31.10 -33.10 -23.98
C SER A 345 -31.78 -31.75 -23.91
N ARG A 346 -31.11 -30.70 -24.42
CA ARG A 346 -31.80 -29.51 -24.94
C ARG A 346 -30.93 -28.64 -25.84
N GLU A 347 -30.40 -29.22 -26.91
CA GLU A 347 -30.08 -28.48 -28.12
C GLU A 347 -30.90 -29.09 -29.27
N GLU A 348 -31.91 -28.35 -29.71
CA GLU A 348 -32.47 -28.30 -31.07
C GLU A 348 -33.92 -27.82 -30.99
N SER A 349 -34.16 -26.54 -31.31
CA SER A 349 -35.17 -26.12 -32.30
C SER A 349 -35.34 -24.59 -32.30
N LYS A 350 -35.45 -24.08 -33.53
CA LYS A 350 -35.47 -22.69 -33.96
C LYS A 350 -36.91 -22.33 -34.36
N ASN A 351 -37.23 -21.03 -34.27
CA ASN A 351 -38.27 -20.27 -35.00
C ASN A 351 -39.70 -20.08 -34.42
N ASP A 352 -40.08 -18.79 -34.50
CA ASP A 352 -41.35 -18.16 -34.91
C ASP A 352 -42.42 -17.64 -33.91
N THR A 353 -42.58 -16.31 -34.00
CA THR A 353 -43.80 -15.45 -34.05
C THR A 353 -44.70 -15.18 -32.83
N VAL A 354 -44.81 -13.86 -32.53
CA VAL A 354 -46.02 -13.01 -32.34
C VAL A 354 -47.08 -13.44 -31.31
N ASP A 355 -47.31 -12.66 -30.24
CA ASP A 355 -48.45 -11.70 -30.15
C ASP A 355 -48.50 -10.89 -28.84
N LYS A 356 -49.33 -9.84 -28.90
CA LYS A 356 -49.49 -8.68 -27.99
C LYS A 356 -50.71 -8.84 -27.04
N VAL A 357 -50.88 -7.90 -26.08
CA VAL A 357 -52.14 -7.47 -25.37
C VAL A 357 -52.55 -8.35 -24.14
N ASP A 358 -53.07 -7.89 -22.98
CA ASP A 358 -53.44 -6.59 -22.37
C ASP A 358 -53.46 -6.69 -20.82
N LYS A 359 -53.55 -5.50 -20.20
CA LYS A 359 -53.94 -5.06 -18.83
C LYS A 359 -54.72 -6.01 -17.88
N SER A 360 -54.47 -5.91 -16.57
CA SER A 360 -55.24 -5.08 -15.62
C SER A 360 -55.06 -5.44 -14.11
N ALA A 361 -55.13 -4.40 -13.28
CA ALA A 361 -55.56 -4.31 -11.87
C ALA A 361 -54.64 -4.72 -10.69
N GLU A 362 -54.24 -3.67 -9.93
CA GLU A 362 -53.80 -3.57 -8.52
C GLU A 362 -54.85 -4.10 -7.50
N PRO A 363 -54.58 -4.32 -6.17
CA PRO A 363 -53.73 -3.47 -5.32
C PRO A 363 -52.89 -4.13 -4.18
N GLU A 364 -51.94 -3.29 -3.71
CA GLU A 364 -51.40 -3.16 -2.35
C GLU A 364 -51.01 -4.41 -1.54
N GLN A 365 -49.70 -4.70 -1.56
CA GLN A 365 -49.05 -5.23 -0.36
C GLN A 365 -47.66 -4.59 -0.17
N SER A 366 -47.54 -3.91 0.96
CA SER A 366 -46.36 -3.23 1.47
C SER A 366 -45.18 -4.17 1.61
N HIS A 367 -44.17 -4.02 0.75
CA HIS A 367 -42.86 -4.63 0.96
C HIS A 367 -41.74 -3.61 0.84
N SER A 368 -41.12 -3.41 2.00
CA SER A 368 -39.87 -2.72 2.26
C SER A 368 -38.78 -3.06 1.25
N ASN A 369 -38.26 -2.06 0.54
CA ASN A 369 -37.01 -2.19 -0.19
C ASN A 369 -35.83 -1.97 0.77
N THR A 370 -35.56 -3.00 1.57
CA THR A 370 -34.20 -3.30 2.06
C THR A 370 -33.46 -3.90 0.87
N SER A 371 -32.48 -3.18 0.33
CA SER A 371 -31.49 -3.77 -0.58
C SER A 371 -30.13 -3.79 0.11
N THR A 372 -29.82 -4.97 0.59
CA THR A 372 -28.52 -5.40 1.10
C THR A 372 -27.46 -5.38 -0.01
N LEU A 373 -26.37 -4.66 0.26
CA LEU A 373 -24.97 -5.03 0.00
C LEU A 373 -24.66 -5.89 -1.23
N THR A 374 -23.91 -5.30 -2.17
CA THR A 374 -22.59 -5.87 -2.48
C THR A 374 -21.55 -4.77 -2.41
N GLU A 375 -20.52 -5.01 -1.60
CA GLU A 375 -19.28 -4.27 -1.59
C GLU A 375 -18.59 -4.48 -2.94
N ARG A 376 -18.82 -3.55 -3.88
CA ARG A 376 -17.91 -3.41 -5.00
C ARG A 376 -16.70 -2.64 -4.51
N GLU A 377 -15.57 -3.33 -4.48
CA GLU A 377 -14.23 -2.75 -4.42
C GLU A 377 -14.14 -1.54 -5.38
N PRO A 378 -13.33 -0.52 -5.04
CA PRO A 378 -13.15 0.63 -5.92
C PRO A 378 -12.70 0.16 -7.30
N SER A 379 -13.31 0.75 -8.32
CA SER A 379 -13.21 0.40 -9.74
C SER A 379 -11.77 0.16 -10.20
N SER A 380 -11.45 -1.11 -10.47
CA SER A 380 -10.29 -1.58 -11.20
C SER A 380 -10.52 -1.39 -12.71
N SER A 381 -10.30 -0.17 -13.21
CA SER A 381 -10.17 0.05 -14.66
C SER A 381 -8.72 -0.09 -15.08
N SER A 382 -8.27 -1.35 -15.26
CA SER A 382 -7.23 -1.83 -16.21
C SER A 382 -6.84 -3.27 -15.84
N LEU A 383 -7.63 -4.25 -16.29
CA LEU A 383 -7.36 -5.68 -16.12
C LEU A 383 -6.58 -6.18 -17.34
N CYS A 384 -5.24 -6.10 -17.26
CA CYS A 384 -4.23 -6.95 -17.93
C CYS A 384 -2.83 -6.31 -17.77
N SER A 385 -2.28 -6.26 -16.54
CA SER A 385 -0.83 -6.07 -16.25
C SER A 385 -0.48 -6.19 -14.75
N ILE A 386 -1.47 -6.12 -13.85
CA ILE A 386 -1.28 -6.02 -12.39
C ILE A 386 -0.41 -7.15 -11.80
N ASP A 387 -0.58 -8.40 -12.27
CA ASP A 387 0.19 -9.53 -11.74
C ASP A 387 1.66 -9.52 -12.19
N GLU A 388 1.97 -9.03 -13.40
CA GLU A 388 3.37 -8.89 -13.86
C GLU A 388 4.07 -7.70 -13.19
N GLU A 389 3.38 -6.56 -13.02
CA GLU A 389 3.96 -5.38 -12.37
C GLU A 389 4.36 -5.67 -10.91
N HIS A 390 3.51 -6.37 -10.15
CA HIS A 390 3.78 -6.74 -8.77
C HIS A 390 4.96 -7.71 -8.60
N LEU A 391 5.16 -8.64 -9.53
CA LEU A 391 6.32 -9.54 -9.51
C LEU A 391 7.63 -8.75 -9.60
N THR A 392 7.61 -7.65 -10.36
CA THR A 392 8.80 -6.82 -10.49
C THR A 392 9.04 -5.85 -9.32
N ASP A 393 8.00 -5.46 -8.58
CA ASP A 393 8.14 -4.74 -7.30
C ASP A 393 8.73 -5.65 -6.22
N ILE A 394 8.23 -6.90 -6.14
CA ILE A 394 8.75 -7.94 -5.24
C ILE A 394 10.25 -8.14 -5.47
N GLU A 395 10.69 -8.17 -6.72
CA GLU A 395 12.10 -8.34 -7.06
C GLU A 395 12.99 -7.18 -6.58
N ILE A 396 12.52 -5.93 -6.70
CA ILE A 396 13.25 -4.78 -6.13
C ILE A 396 13.37 -4.94 -4.61
N VAL A 397 12.29 -5.31 -3.94
CA VAL A 397 12.28 -5.47 -2.49
C VAL A 397 13.21 -6.62 -2.05
N ARG A 398 13.19 -7.76 -2.77
CA ARG A 398 14.13 -8.88 -2.57
C ARG A 398 15.58 -8.44 -2.72
N ARG A 399 15.88 -7.68 -3.78
CA ARG A 399 17.23 -7.15 -4.02
C ARG A 399 17.68 -6.25 -2.87
N VAL A 400 16.82 -5.34 -2.41
CA VAL A 400 17.14 -4.49 -1.26
C VAL A 400 17.37 -5.32 0.00
N PHE A 401 16.52 -6.32 0.28
CA PHE A 401 16.71 -7.19 1.44
C PHE A 401 17.99 -8.02 1.38
N SER A 402 18.42 -8.43 0.18
CA SER A 402 19.65 -9.20 -0.04
C SER A 402 20.90 -8.33 -0.19
N SER A 403 20.77 -7.01 -0.40
CA SER A 403 21.88 -6.12 -0.78
C SER A 403 22.92 -5.86 0.32
N LYS A 404 22.54 -5.96 1.60
CA LYS A 404 23.39 -5.59 2.74
C LYS A 404 23.21 -6.58 3.90
N ARG A 405 24.29 -6.88 4.62
CA ARG A 405 24.27 -7.74 5.81
C ARG A 405 23.24 -7.29 6.85
N SER A 406 23.10 -5.97 7.06
CA SER A 406 22.10 -5.41 7.98
C SER A 406 20.65 -5.71 7.58
N ASN A 407 20.37 -5.81 6.27
CA ASN A 407 19.03 -6.14 5.78
C ASN A 407 18.77 -7.65 5.88
N VAL A 408 19.77 -8.47 5.56
CA VAL A 408 19.69 -9.93 5.77
C VAL A 408 19.48 -10.25 7.25
N ASN A 409 20.29 -9.65 8.14
CA ASN A 409 20.14 -9.80 9.59
C ASN A 409 18.73 -9.38 10.06
N PHE A 410 18.18 -8.29 9.50
CA PHE A 410 16.81 -7.87 9.77
C PHE A 410 15.80 -8.95 9.36
N VAL A 411 15.91 -9.50 8.14
CA VAL A 411 14.99 -10.55 7.67
C VAL A 411 15.03 -11.77 8.57
N THR A 412 16.25 -12.25 8.88
CA THR A 412 16.43 -13.41 9.76
C THR A 412 15.93 -13.14 11.18
N GLU A 413 16.11 -11.92 11.70
CA GLU A 413 15.63 -11.56 13.03
C GLU A 413 14.10 -11.49 13.07
N ILE A 414 13.43 -10.94 12.06
CA ILE A 414 11.96 -10.95 11.99
C ILE A 414 11.41 -12.38 11.89
N PHE A 415 12.08 -13.26 11.14
CA PHE A 415 11.72 -14.67 11.09
C PHE A 415 11.94 -15.37 12.43
N ARG A 416 13.02 -15.04 13.15
CA ARG A 416 13.22 -15.50 14.54
C ARG A 416 12.10 -15.03 15.46
N GLN A 417 11.67 -13.76 15.34
CA GLN A 417 10.53 -13.21 16.09
C GLN A 417 9.23 -13.97 15.83
N ALA A 418 9.03 -14.55 14.64
CA ALA A 418 7.87 -15.39 14.37
C ALA A 418 7.82 -16.61 15.29
N PHE A 419 8.95 -17.26 15.57
CA PHE A 419 9.03 -18.38 16.52
C PHE A 419 8.90 -17.96 17.99
N LEU A 420 8.93 -16.65 18.26
CA LEU A 420 8.64 -16.09 19.57
C LEU A 420 7.15 -15.81 19.80
N LEU A 421 6.33 -15.83 18.74
CA LEU A 421 4.89 -15.58 18.86
C LEU A 421 4.20 -16.64 19.76
N PRO A 422 3.04 -16.29 20.34
CA PRO A 422 2.18 -17.27 21.01
C PRO A 422 1.66 -18.34 20.04
N ILE A 423 1.36 -19.54 20.54
CA ILE A 423 0.97 -20.69 19.70
C ILE A 423 -0.35 -20.46 18.96
N CYS A 424 -1.22 -19.57 19.45
CA CYS A 424 -2.44 -19.17 18.75
C CYS A 424 -2.15 -18.50 17.40
N GLU A 425 -0.93 -17.98 17.19
CA GLU A 425 -0.46 -17.39 15.92
C GLU A 425 0.43 -18.36 15.11
N ALA A 426 0.32 -19.67 15.35
CA ALA A 426 1.14 -20.68 14.66
C ALA A 426 1.03 -20.65 13.13
N ALA A 427 -0.03 -20.07 12.57
CA ALA A 427 -0.16 -19.86 11.13
C ALA A 427 0.98 -19.00 10.55
N ALA A 428 1.39 -17.94 11.27
CA ALA A 428 2.51 -17.10 10.86
C ALA A 428 3.85 -17.86 10.96
N MET A 429 4.03 -18.65 12.03
CA MET A 429 5.21 -19.52 12.21
C MET A 429 5.36 -20.51 11.05
N ARG A 430 4.29 -21.22 10.68
CA ARG A 430 4.29 -22.19 9.57
C ARG A 430 4.68 -21.56 8.24
N LYS A 431 4.29 -20.31 8.00
CA LYS A 431 4.67 -19.55 6.81
C LYS A 431 6.17 -19.26 6.78
N VAL A 432 6.78 -18.91 7.91
CA VAL A 432 8.24 -18.74 8.03
C VAL A 432 8.98 -20.07 7.84
N VAL A 433 8.49 -21.16 8.45
CA VAL A 433 9.05 -22.52 8.23
C VAL A 433 9.03 -22.87 6.74
N LYS A 434 7.94 -22.56 6.03
CA LYS A 434 7.86 -22.79 4.58
C LYS A 434 8.92 -22.01 3.81
N VAL A 435 9.24 -20.77 4.20
CA VAL A 435 10.32 -20.00 3.57
C VAL A 435 11.67 -20.69 3.74
N TYR A 436 12.01 -21.09 4.98
CA TYR A 436 13.25 -21.82 5.22
C TYR A 436 13.30 -23.16 4.47
N GLN A 437 12.18 -23.87 4.40
CA GLN A 437 12.10 -25.10 3.62
C GLN A 437 12.41 -24.85 2.14
N GLU A 438 11.81 -23.81 1.53
CA GLU A 438 12.07 -23.43 0.14
C GLU A 438 13.54 -23.03 -0.06
N TRP A 439 14.11 -22.19 0.82
CA TRP A 439 15.52 -21.79 0.73
C TRP A 439 16.52 -22.96 0.88
N ILE A 440 16.18 -23.98 1.67
CA ILE A 440 17.04 -25.15 1.87
C ILE A 440 16.93 -26.12 0.68
N GLN A 441 15.71 -26.27 0.12
CA GLN A 441 15.40 -27.27 -0.91
C GLN A 441 15.61 -26.76 -2.35
N GLN A 442 15.53 -25.45 -2.60
CA GLN A 442 15.74 -24.86 -3.91
C GLN A 442 17.22 -24.93 -4.34
N GLU A 443 17.46 -25.22 -5.62
CA GLU A 443 18.80 -25.19 -6.21
C GLU A 443 19.38 -23.77 -6.21
N GLU A 444 18.59 -22.79 -6.68
CA GLU A 444 18.94 -21.37 -6.63
C GLU A 444 18.59 -20.76 -5.26
N LYS A 445 19.53 -20.89 -4.31
CA LYS A 445 19.38 -20.30 -2.98
C LYS A 445 19.57 -18.78 -3.03
N PRO A 446 18.91 -18.00 -2.14
CA PRO A 446 19.26 -16.60 -1.94
C PRO A 446 20.77 -16.44 -1.69
N LEU A 447 21.39 -15.38 -2.20
CA LEU A 447 22.86 -15.20 -2.13
C LEU A 447 23.44 -15.37 -0.71
N PHE A 448 22.73 -14.90 0.32
CA PHE A 448 23.18 -15.02 1.71
C PHE A 448 23.06 -16.43 2.31
N MET A 449 22.43 -17.37 1.59
CA MET A 449 22.30 -18.80 1.93
C MET A 449 23.26 -19.69 1.12
N GLN A 450 23.97 -19.13 0.14
CA GLN A 450 24.96 -19.85 -0.66
C GLN A 450 26.25 -20.02 0.12
N GLU A 451 27.02 -21.04 -0.20
CA GLU A 451 28.37 -21.20 0.36
C GLU A 451 29.26 -20.05 -0.14
N PRO A 452 30.14 -19.49 0.71
CA PRO A 452 31.11 -18.51 0.26
C PRO A 452 31.91 -19.09 -0.91
N GLU A 453 32.10 -18.34 -1.98
CA GLU A 453 33.01 -18.75 -3.04
C GLU A 453 34.39 -19.03 -2.43
N ASP A 454 35.00 -20.17 -2.81
CA ASP A 454 36.39 -20.51 -2.48
C ASP A 454 37.30 -19.45 -3.11
N THR A 455 37.42 -18.31 -2.45
CA THR A 455 38.51 -17.40 -2.69
C THR A 455 39.75 -18.16 -2.26
N ALA A 456 40.46 -18.70 -3.26
CA ALA A 456 41.84 -19.10 -3.13
C ALA A 456 42.61 -17.86 -2.65
N ILE A 457 42.65 -17.68 -1.33
CA ILE A 457 43.60 -16.83 -0.65
C ILE A 457 44.94 -17.43 -1.03
N THR A 458 45.53 -16.91 -2.09
CA THR A 458 46.97 -16.96 -2.27
C THR A 458 47.53 -16.14 -1.11
N CYS A 459 47.77 -16.85 -0.01
CA CYS A 459 48.57 -16.38 1.10
C CYS A 459 49.97 -16.17 0.53
N SER A 460 50.24 -14.99 0.00
CA SER A 460 51.59 -14.51 -0.24
C SER A 460 51.76 -13.21 0.53
N ASP A 461 52.31 -13.35 1.73
CA ASP A 461 53.19 -12.43 2.43
C ASP A 461 52.94 -10.93 2.23
N ILE A 462 52.16 -10.33 3.13
CA ILE A 462 52.37 -8.93 3.52
C ILE A 462 52.29 -8.86 5.06
N PRO A 463 53.38 -8.52 5.77
CA PRO A 463 53.40 -8.53 7.22
C PRO A 463 52.56 -7.38 7.80
N CYS A 464 51.85 -7.70 8.88
CA CYS A 464 51.18 -6.74 9.76
C CYS A 464 52.13 -5.61 10.17
N SER A 465 51.69 -4.37 9.94
CA SER A 465 52.14 -3.25 10.78
C SER A 465 50.93 -2.71 11.51
N GLU A 466 50.96 -2.87 12.82
CA GLU A 466 50.13 -2.15 13.78
C GLU A 466 50.35 -0.63 13.68
N THR A 467 49.40 0.11 14.23
CA THR A 467 49.35 1.56 14.47
C THR A 467 48.86 2.42 13.29
N VAL A 468 47.65 3.00 13.40
CA VAL A 468 47.45 4.44 13.65
C VAL A 468 46.06 4.63 14.31
N ALA A 469 46.05 5.51 15.30
CA ALA A 469 45.01 5.81 16.27
C ALA A 469 43.72 6.44 15.72
N ASP A 470 42.70 6.39 16.58
CA ASP A 470 41.45 7.13 16.59
C ASP A 470 41.56 8.57 16.08
N HIS A 471 40.58 8.98 15.28
CA HIS A 471 40.09 10.35 15.30
C HIS A 471 38.56 10.35 15.28
N ASP A 472 38.02 10.41 16.50
CA ASP A 472 36.70 10.98 16.80
C ASP A 472 36.61 12.41 16.25
N SER A 473 35.52 12.72 15.55
CA SER A 473 35.08 14.10 15.34
C SER A 473 33.67 14.25 15.90
N ALA A 474 33.65 14.62 17.18
CA ALA A 474 32.51 15.27 17.80
C ALA A 474 32.25 16.59 17.08
N ILE A 475 31.00 16.82 16.66
CA ILE A 475 30.48 18.14 16.32
C ILE A 475 29.59 18.55 17.49
N GLU A 476 30.12 19.45 18.31
CA GLU A 476 29.38 20.25 19.29
C GLU A 476 28.65 21.41 18.62
N ASP A 477 27.63 21.88 19.34
CA ASP A 477 26.68 22.94 19.03
C ASP A 477 27.26 24.26 18.50
N GLY A 478 26.43 24.92 17.68
CA GLY A 478 26.52 26.30 17.24
C GLY A 478 25.26 26.71 16.50
#